data_AF-A0A356E6B7-F1
#
_entry.id   AF-A0A356E6B7-F1
#
_cell.length_a   1.000
_cell.length_b   1.000
_cell.length_c   1.000
_cell.angle_alpha   90.00
_cell.angle_beta   90.00
_cell.angle_gamma   90.00
#
_symmetry.space_group_name_H-M   'P 1'
#
loop_
_entity.id
_entity.type
_entity.pdbx_description
1 polymer ?
#
loop_
_entity_poly.entity_id
_entity_poly.type
_entity_poly.pdbx_seq_one_letter_code
_entity_poly.pdbx_strand_id
1 'polypeptide(L)'
;WIAIESGWFLAEYGRQPWAIFEVLPVGVANSALGTGDLWFSIGLICALYTIFLIAEMYLMYKYGRLGPSALKTGNYYFEQSAKAGA
;
A
#
# COMPACT_ATOMS: atom_id res chain seq x y z
N TRP A 1 -8.02 -3.17 -7.30
CA TRP A 1 -6.63 -2.70 -7.29
C TRP A 1 -6.13 -2.41 -8.71
N ILE A 2 -5.91 -3.42 -9.55
CA ILE A 2 -5.30 -3.25 -10.89
C ILE A 2 -5.98 -2.19 -11.77
N ALA A 3 -7.30 -2.24 -11.95
CA ALA A 3 -8.00 -1.27 -12.81
C ALA A 3 -7.86 0.18 -12.33
N ILE A 4 -7.78 0.39 -11.01
CA ILE A 4 -7.63 1.73 -10.42
C ILE A 4 -6.21 2.24 -10.65
N GLU A 5 -5.20 1.40 -10.41
CA GLU A 5 -3.79 1.73 -10.68
C GLU A 5 -3.56 2.03 -12.17
N SER A 6 -4.13 1.21 -13.06
CA SER A 6 -4.05 1.46 -14.51
C SER A 6 -4.79 2.73 -14.94
N GLY A 7 -5.91 3.06 -14.29
CA GLY A 7 -6.65 4.31 -14.54
C GLY A 7 -5.82 5.54 -14.16
N TRP A 8 -5.18 5.52 -12.99
CA TRP A 8 -4.25 6.57 -12.57
C TRP A 8 -3.04 6.68 -13.48
N PHE A 9 -2.45 5.55 -13.88
CA PHE A 9 -1.34 5.55 -14.84
C PHE A 9 -1.72 6.22 -16.15
N LEU A 10 -2.86 5.87 -16.74
CA LEU A 10 -3.34 6.49 -17.98
C LEU A 10 -3.54 8.00 -17.82
N ALA A 11 -4.15 8.43 -16.70
CA ALA A 11 -4.44 9.83 -16.43
C ALA A 11 -3.16 10.67 -16.22
N GLU A 12 -2.22 10.18 -15.40
CA GLU A 12 -1.00 10.91 -15.06
C GLU A 12 0.04 10.86 -16.18
N TYR A 13 0.24 9.69 -16.79
CA TYR A 13 1.18 9.55 -17.90
C TYR A 13 0.68 10.26 -19.16
N GLY A 14 -0.65 10.30 -19.39
CA GLY A 14 -1.25 11.04 -20.49
C GLY A 14 -1.02 12.55 -20.43
N ARG A 15 -0.69 13.11 -19.25
CA ARG A 15 -0.35 14.53 -19.09
C ARG A 15 1.09 14.85 -19.50
N GLN A 16 1.95 13.85 -19.68
CA GLN A 16 3.32 14.07 -20.16
C GLN A 16 3.29 14.73 -21.57
N PRO A 17 4.09 15.79 -21.84
CA PRO A 17 5.27 16.25 -21.11
C PRO A 17 5.03 17.36 -20.06
N TRP A 18 3.78 17.57 -19.63
CA TRP A 18 3.38 18.69 -18.77
C TRP A 18 3.18 18.30 -17.30
N ALA A 19 3.77 19.07 -16.40
CA ALA A 19 3.47 19.01 -14.96
C ALA A 19 2.18 19.79 -14.68
N ILE A 20 2.05 20.99 -15.26
CA ILE A 20 0.80 21.77 -15.34
C ILE A 20 0.50 21.96 -16.82
N PHE A 21 -0.69 21.54 -17.25
CA PHE A 21 -1.09 21.52 -18.66
C PHE A 21 -0.85 22.88 -19.31
N GLU A 22 -0.09 22.89 -20.41
CA GLU A 22 0.29 24.07 -21.21
C GLU A 22 1.03 25.20 -20.49
N VAL A 23 1.32 25.07 -19.19
CA VAL A 23 1.96 26.11 -18.37
C VAL A 23 3.37 25.70 -17.97
N LEU A 24 3.55 24.49 -17.43
CA LEU A 24 4.82 24.07 -16.84
C LEU A 24 5.24 22.68 -17.34
N PRO A 25 6.33 22.58 -18.13
CA PRO A 25 6.90 21.29 -18.54
C PRO A 25 7.54 20.53 -17.36
N VAL A 26 7.50 19.20 -17.41
CA VAL A 26 8.04 18.33 -16.33
C VAL A 26 9.55 18.51 -16.16
N GLY A 27 10.30 18.72 -17.24
CA GLY A 27 11.77 18.82 -17.21
C GLY A 27 12.33 20.06 -16.50
N VAL A 28 11.49 21.05 -16.20
CA VAL A 28 11.86 22.26 -15.45
C VAL A 28 11.17 22.35 -14.08
N ALA A 29 10.26 21.42 -13.79
CA ALA A 29 9.45 21.43 -12.57
C ALA A 29 10.14 20.74 -11.37
N ASN A 30 11.31 20.12 -11.59
CA ASN A 30 12.04 19.38 -10.58
C ASN A 30 12.90 20.27 -9.67
N SER A 31 13.18 19.77 -8.46
CA SER A 31 14.15 20.40 -7.56
C SER A 31 15.60 20.11 -7.99
N ALA A 32 16.51 21.05 -7.75
CA ALA A 32 17.95 20.90 -8.00
C ALA A 32 18.63 20.07 -6.90
N LEU A 33 18.45 18.74 -6.96
CA LEU A 33 19.03 17.79 -6.01
C LEU A 33 20.05 16.87 -6.68
N GLY A 34 20.99 16.35 -5.90
CA GLY A 34 21.96 15.38 -6.36
C GLY A 34 21.34 13.99 -6.58
N THR A 35 21.88 13.24 -7.53
CA THR A 35 21.43 11.86 -7.83
C THR A 35 21.54 10.93 -6.62
N GLY A 36 22.54 11.15 -5.75
CA GLY A 36 22.73 10.36 -4.53
C GLY A 36 21.61 10.51 -3.50
N ASP A 37 21.16 11.75 -3.26
CA ASP A 37 20.06 12.05 -2.33
C ASP A 37 18.74 11.45 -2.84
N LEU A 38 18.55 11.45 -4.17
CA LEU A 38 17.38 10.88 -4.81
C LEU A 38 17.32 9.36 -4.64
N TRP A 39 18.42 8.65 -4.91
CA TRP A 39 18.45 7.19 -4.73
C TRP A 39 18.36 6.75 -3.28
N PHE A 40 18.98 7.51 -2.37
CA PHE A 40 18.87 7.24 -0.94
C PHE A 40 17.42 7.36 -0.46
N SER A 41 16.73 8.45 -0.81
CA SER A 41 15.33 8.67 -0.40
C SER A 41 14.37 7.66 -1.05
N ILE A 42 14.50 7.40 -2.35
CA ILE A 42 13.71 6.37 -3.05
C ILE A 42 13.92 5.01 -2.41
N GLY A 43 15.18 4.61 -2.21
CA GLY A 43 15.52 3.31 -1.61
C GLY A 43 14.95 3.16 -0.21
N LEU A 44 15.08 4.19 0.63
CA LEU A 44 14.56 4.20 2.00
C LEU A 44 13.02 4.08 2.03
N ILE A 45 12.32 4.89 1.23
CA ILE A 45 10.85 4.90 1.19
C ILE A 45 10.33 3.56 0.64
N CYS A 46 10.91 3.06 -0.45
CA CYS A 46 10.53 1.77 -1.02
C CYS A 46 10.76 0.61 -0.04
N ALA A 47 11.89 0.58 0.66
CA ALA A 47 12.19 -0.44 1.65
C ALA A 47 11.17 -0.42 2.81
N LEU A 48 10.89 0.76 3.36
CA LEU A 48 9.91 0.92 4.44
C LEU A 48 8.51 0.50 4.01
N TYR A 49 8.05 0.93 2.83
CA TYR A 49 6.73 0.56 2.31
C TYR A 49 6.61 -0.93 2.05
N THR A 50 7.69 -1.57 1.58
CA THR A 50 7.71 -3.02 1.38
C THR A 50 7.60 -3.78 2.71
N ILE A 51 8.32 -3.36 3.74
CA ILE A 51 8.25 -3.96 5.08
C ILE A 51 6.83 -3.82 5.65
N PHE A 52 6.24 -2.63 5.56
CA PHE A 52 4.88 -2.39 6.04
C PHE A 52 3.84 -3.18 5.26
N LEU A 53 3.98 -3.30 3.93
CA LEU A 53 3.11 -4.12 3.12
C LEU A 53 3.16 -5.59 3.54
N ILE A 54 4.34 -6.15 3.80
CA ILE A 54 4.48 -7.55 4.27
C ILE A 54 3.79 -7.72 5.63
N ALA A 55 4.02 -6.79 6.56
CA ALA A 55 3.41 -6.83 7.89
C ALA A 55 1.88 -6.73 7.83
N GLU A 56 1.36 -5.79 7.02
CA GLU A 56 -0.08 -5.60 6.83
C GLU A 56 -0.73 -6.83 6.18
N MET A 57 -0.15 -7.36 5.09
CA MET A 57 -0.66 -8.55 4.43
C MET A 57 -0.65 -9.78 5.35
N TYR A 58 0.39 -9.93 6.19
CA TYR A 58 0.42 -10.98 7.22
C TYR A 58 -0.73 -10.83 8.21
N LEU A 59 -0.97 -9.63 8.73
CA LEU A 59 -2.05 -9.36 9.69
C LEU A 59 -3.43 -9.56 9.05
N MET A 60 -3.65 -9.05 7.84
CA MET A 60 -4.89 -9.24 7.08
C MET A 60 -5.18 -10.71 6.83
N TYR A 61 -4.17 -11.50 6.45
CA TYR A 61 -4.35 -12.94 6.24
C TYR A 61 -4.63 -13.68 7.55
N LYS A 62 -3.87 -13.37 8.62
CA LYS A 62 -4.05 -13.98 9.93
C LYS A 62 -5.45 -13.71 10.50
N TYR A 63 -5.87 -12.45 10.55
CA TYR A 63 -7.17 -12.08 11.10
C TYR A 63 -8.33 -12.37 10.15
N GLY A 64 -8.11 -12.26 8.84
CA GLY A 64 -9.09 -12.68 7.84
C GLY A 64 -9.43 -14.17 7.94
N ARG A 65 -8.45 -15.02 8.29
CA ARG A 65 -8.66 -16.46 8.51
C ARG A 65 -9.28 -16.80 9.86
N LEU A 66 -8.95 -16.06 10.91
CA LEU A 66 -9.60 -16.21 12.23
C LEU A 66 -11.07 -15.76 12.18
N GLY A 67 -11.38 -14.85 11.27
CA GLY A 67 -12.72 -14.31 11.07
C GLY A 67 -13.25 -13.66 12.35
N PRO A 68 -14.54 -13.79 12.66
CA PRO A 68 -15.14 -13.11 13.81
C PRO A 68 -14.67 -13.70 15.17
N SER A 69 -14.04 -14.87 15.18
CA SER A 69 -13.47 -15.48 16.39
C SER A 69 -12.24 -14.74 16.92
N ALA A 70 -11.75 -13.73 16.20
CA ALA A 70 -10.74 -12.80 16.73
C ALA A 70 -11.32 -11.87 17.83
N LEU A 71 -12.64 -11.72 17.91
CA LEU A 71 -13.33 -10.80 18.82
C LEU A 71 -13.57 -11.37 20.23
N LYS A 72 -13.35 -12.68 20.47
CA LYS A 72 -13.43 -13.33 21.80
C LYS A 72 -14.78 -13.12 22.51
N THR A 73 -15.87 -13.07 21.76
CA THR A 73 -17.22 -12.78 22.31
C THR A 73 -17.93 -14.02 22.86
N GLY A 74 -17.38 -15.21 22.63
CA GLY A 74 -17.86 -16.52 23.10
C GLY A 74 -18.88 -17.19 22.17
N ASN A 75 -19.25 -16.56 21.06
CA ASN A 75 -20.36 -16.97 20.19
C ASN A 75 -19.92 -17.50 18.82
N TYR A 76 -18.62 -17.52 18.52
CA TYR A 76 -18.12 -17.85 17.18
C TYR A 76 -17.56 -19.28 17.07
N TYR A 77 -17.45 -19.79 15.84
CA TYR A 77 -17.12 -21.20 15.55
C TYR A 77 -15.88 -21.72 16.29
N PHE A 78 -14.76 -20.97 16.26
CA PHE A 78 -13.52 -21.40 16.95
C PHE A 78 -13.57 -21.21 18.48
N GLU A 79 -14.57 -20.52 19.02
CA GLU A 79 -14.78 -20.32 20.45
C GLU A 79 -15.76 -21.36 21.02
N GLN A 80 -16.76 -21.78 20.24
CA GLN A 80 -17.74 -22.80 20.63
C GLN A 80 -17.13 -24.20 20.72
N SER A 81 -16.24 -24.58 19.79
CA SER A 81 -15.53 -25.86 19.86
C SER A 81 -14.65 -26.00 21.11
N ALA A 82 -14.08 -24.90 21.62
CA ALA A 82 -13.33 -24.90 22.88
C ALA A 82 -14.24 -25.08 24.10
N LYS A 83 -15.50 -24.64 24.01
CA LYS A 83 -16.49 -24.72 25.08
C LYS A 83 -17.21 -26.08 25.15
N ALA A 84 -17.31 -26.80 24.03
CA ALA A 84 -17.95 -28.11 23.94
C ALA A 84 -17.04 -29.28 24.39
N GLY A 85 -15.73 -29.06 24.49
CA GLY A 85 -14.75 -30.03 25.00
C GLY A 85 -14.38 -29.86 26.47
N ALA A 86 -14.96 -28.87 27.16
CA ALA A 86 -14.83 -28.62 28.60
C ALA A 86 -16.15 -29.02 29.30
#